data_AF-A0A966SWW5-F1
#
_entry.id   AF-A0A966SWW5-F1
#
_cell.length_a   1.000
_cell.length_b   1.000
_cell.length_c   1.000
_cell.angle_alpha   90.00
_cell.angle_beta   90.00
_cell.angle_gamma   90.00
#
_symmetry.space_group_name_H-M   'P 1'
#
loop_
_entity.id
_entity.type
_entity.pdbx_description
1 polymer ?
#
loop_
_entity_poly.entity_id
_entity_poly.type
_entity_poly.pdbx_seq_one_letter_code
_entity_poly.pdbx_strand_id
1 'polypeptide(L)'
;MLASPRFLFRLELPETAPATERFVRLDEYSLASRLSYFLWSTMPDEELFRLADNHELRSNLRAQVQRMLKDSKAQALVRNFTGQWLQARDVESVPINARAVLGGNARPNRDGRVEFDGAFRKLMRSETEMYFEHLIRADRSIAELVDSDYTFLNERLATHYGVPGVTGDELRLVHLPPGSPRGGILTQGTILAVTSNPTRTSPVKRGLFILDNILGTPTYDLRSPTDRR
;
A
#
# COMPACT_ATOMS: atom_id res chain seq x y z
N MET A 1 -31.66 -9.49 -22.97
CA MET A 1 -30.76 -9.75 -21.83
C MET A 1 -31.15 -8.83 -20.69
N LEU A 2 -31.73 -9.38 -19.63
CA LEU A 2 -32.05 -8.64 -18.40
C LEU A 2 -30.77 -8.50 -17.56
N ALA A 3 -29.93 -7.52 -17.87
CA ALA A 3 -28.88 -7.12 -16.94
C ALA A 3 -29.55 -6.29 -15.83
N SER A 4 -29.72 -6.89 -14.65
CA SER A 4 -30.17 -6.15 -13.47
C SER A 4 -29.15 -5.03 -13.18
N PRO A 5 -29.57 -3.79 -12.89
CA PRO A 5 -28.65 -2.71 -12.50
C PRO A 5 -27.72 -3.09 -11.34
N ARG A 6 -28.14 -4.01 -10.47
CA ARG A 6 -27.33 -4.59 -9.38
C ARG A 6 -26.09 -5.36 -9.85
N PHE A 7 -26.04 -5.79 -11.11
CA PHE A 7 -24.89 -6.49 -11.69
C PHE A 7 -23.80 -5.51 -12.15
N LEU A 8 -24.19 -4.33 -12.62
CA LEU A 8 -23.25 -3.31 -13.12
C LEU A 8 -22.86 -2.31 -12.04
N PHE A 9 -23.73 -2.07 -11.06
CA PHE A 9 -23.52 -1.11 -9.98
C PHE A 9 -23.59 -1.79 -8.62
N ARG A 10 -22.59 -1.50 -7.77
CA ARG A 10 -22.66 -1.84 -6.35
C ARG A 10 -23.54 -0.81 -5.64
N LEU A 11 -24.82 -1.14 -5.50
CA LEU A 11 -25.77 -0.32 -4.76
C LEU A 11 -25.62 -0.62 -3.27
N GLU A 12 -25.24 0.38 -2.50
CA GLU A 12 -25.28 0.36 -1.04
C GLU A 12 -26.70 0.74 -0.62
N LEU A 13 -27.48 -0.23 -0.13
CA LEU A 13 -28.85 0.01 0.28
C LEU A 13 -28.89 0.38 1.76
N PRO A 14 -29.61 1.46 2.12
CA PRO A 14 -29.85 1.78 3.50
C PRO A 14 -30.73 0.70 4.14
N GLU A 15 -30.48 0.40 5.41
CA GLU A 15 -31.46 -0.19 6.30
C GLU A 15 -32.69 0.75 6.31
N THR A 16 -33.91 0.20 6.31
CA THR A 16 -35.15 0.98 6.33
C THR A 16 -35.24 1.81 7.61
N ALA A 17 -34.56 2.97 7.64
CA ALA A 17 -34.53 3.91 8.73
C ALA A 17 -35.29 5.19 8.33
N PRO A 18 -36.03 5.82 9.26
CA PRO A 18 -36.68 7.11 8.99
C PRO A 18 -35.63 8.17 8.61
N ALA A 19 -36.01 9.07 7.70
CA ALA A 19 -35.18 10.07 7.02
C ALA A 19 -34.53 11.15 7.92
N THR A 20 -34.43 10.92 9.23
CA THR A 20 -33.96 11.87 10.24
C THR A 20 -32.49 11.68 10.63
N GLU A 21 -31.84 10.59 10.22
CA GLU A 21 -30.41 10.38 10.48
C GLU A 21 -29.52 10.91 9.34
N ARG A 22 -28.48 11.68 9.71
CA ARG A 22 -27.49 12.26 8.76
C ARG A 22 -26.66 11.19 8.03
N PHE A 23 -26.56 9.98 8.59
CA PHE A 23 -25.88 8.83 7.99
C PHE A 23 -26.74 7.59 8.22
N VAL A 24 -27.25 6.98 7.15
CA VAL A 24 -28.07 5.77 7.25
C VAL A 24 -27.17 4.53 7.31
N ARG A 25 -27.51 3.57 8.18
CA ARG A 25 -26.78 2.29 8.26
C ARG A 25 -27.01 1.47 6.98
N LEU A 26 -25.98 0.77 6.53
CA LEU A 26 -26.09 -0.20 5.44
C LEU A 26 -26.89 -1.42 5.89
N ASP A 27 -27.65 -2.05 5.01
CA ASP A 27 -28.17 -3.39 5.29
C ASP A 27 -27.02 -4.43 5.40
N GLU A 28 -27.32 -5.61 5.95
CA GLU A 28 -26.31 -6.63 6.25
C GLU A 28 -25.63 -7.19 4.99
N TYR A 29 -26.34 -7.30 3.85
CA TYR A 29 -25.76 -7.73 2.57
C TYR A 29 -24.88 -6.63 1.95
N SER A 30 -25.29 -5.37 2.08
CA SER A 30 -24.46 -4.23 1.69
C SER A 30 -23.18 -4.15 2.54
N LEU A 31 -23.27 -4.43 3.85
CA LEU A 31 -22.12 -4.51 4.74
C LEU A 31 -21.16 -5.65 4.34
N ALA A 32 -21.68 -6.86 4.11
CA ALA A 32 -20.91 -8.01 3.63
C ALA A 32 -20.17 -7.69 2.32
N SER A 33 -20.89 -7.09 1.38
CA SER A 33 -20.33 -6.67 0.08
C SER A 33 -19.22 -5.65 0.27
N ARG A 34 -19.45 -4.61 1.07
CA ARG A 34 -18.46 -3.57 1.33
C ARG A 34 -17.18 -4.14 1.96
N LEU A 35 -17.30 -5.02 2.97
CA LEU A 35 -16.16 -5.67 3.59
C LEU A 35 -15.36 -6.51 2.60
N SER A 36 -16.05 -7.35 1.82
CA SER A 36 -15.43 -8.29 0.89
C SER A 36 -14.67 -7.57 -0.22
N TYR A 37 -15.28 -6.54 -0.80
CA TYR A 37 -14.59 -5.78 -1.84
C TYR A 37 -13.51 -4.85 -1.30
N PHE A 38 -13.65 -4.36 -0.08
CA PHE A 38 -12.59 -3.57 0.55
C PHE A 38 -11.38 -4.42 0.90
N LEU A 39 -11.56 -5.56 1.59
CA LEU A 39 -10.46 -6.39 2.09
C LEU A 39 -9.95 -7.39 1.03
N TRP A 40 -10.83 -7.98 0.23
CA TRP A 40 -10.51 -9.05 -0.70
C TRP A 40 -10.65 -8.67 -2.17
N SER A 41 -11.22 -7.50 -2.47
CA SER A 41 -11.49 -7.05 -3.86
C SER A 41 -12.30 -8.06 -4.69
N THR A 42 -13.12 -8.88 -4.03
CA THR A 42 -14.00 -9.87 -4.65
C THR A 42 -15.29 -10.03 -3.84
N MET A 43 -16.20 -10.86 -4.33
CA MET A 43 -17.50 -11.12 -3.70
C MET A 43 -17.37 -11.72 -2.29
N PRO A 44 -18.39 -11.54 -1.42
CA PRO A 44 -18.45 -12.22 -0.13
C PRO A 44 -18.36 -13.74 -0.26
N ASP A 45 -17.80 -14.37 0.76
CA ASP A 45 -17.84 -15.82 0.89
C ASP A 45 -19.14 -16.28 1.56
N GLU A 46 -19.34 -17.60 1.60
CA GLU A 46 -20.54 -18.21 2.17
C GLU A 46 -20.76 -17.83 3.64
N GLU A 47 -19.70 -17.66 4.42
CA GLU A 47 -19.80 -17.26 5.82
C GLU A 47 -20.36 -15.84 5.97
N LEU A 48 -19.85 -14.88 5.17
CA LEU A 48 -20.39 -13.52 5.16
C LEU A 48 -21.84 -13.47 4.66
N PHE A 49 -22.19 -14.27 3.65
CA PHE A 49 -23.59 -14.37 3.20
C PHE A 49 -24.49 -14.95 4.28
N ARG A 50 -24.08 -16.03 4.95
CA ARG A 50 -24.86 -16.64 6.03
C ARG A 50 -25.06 -15.68 7.20
N LEU A 51 -24.01 -14.97 7.61
CA LEU A 51 -24.11 -13.98 8.70
C LEU A 51 -24.99 -12.79 8.29
N ALA A 52 -24.93 -12.38 7.02
CA ALA A 52 -25.80 -11.31 6.53
C ALA A 52 -27.28 -11.75 6.50
N ASP A 53 -27.56 -12.97 6.06
CA ASP A 53 -28.90 -13.55 6.01
C ASP A 53 -29.53 -13.67 7.41
N ASN A 54 -28.72 -14.06 8.40
CA ASN A 54 -29.16 -14.18 9.79
C ASN A 54 -29.21 -12.84 10.55
N HIS A 55 -28.85 -11.71 9.92
CA HIS A 55 -28.68 -10.41 10.59
C HIS A 55 -27.65 -10.41 11.75
N GLU A 56 -26.60 -11.21 11.62
CA GLU A 56 -25.55 -11.41 12.64
C GLU A 56 -24.18 -10.85 12.21
N LEU A 57 -24.02 -10.37 10.98
CA LEU A 57 -22.70 -9.92 10.50
C LEU A 57 -22.21 -8.71 11.29
N ARG A 58 -23.08 -7.71 11.53
CA ARG A 58 -22.70 -6.51 12.29
C ARG A 58 -22.27 -6.82 13.72
N SER A 59 -22.94 -7.74 14.42
CA SER A 59 -22.56 -8.13 15.78
C SER A 59 -21.23 -8.90 15.82
N ASN A 60 -20.89 -9.58 14.73
CA ASN A 60 -19.66 -10.36 14.58
C ASN A 60 -18.56 -9.66 13.74
N LEU A 61 -18.69 -8.35 13.51
CA LEU A 61 -17.88 -7.62 12.55
C LEU A 61 -16.37 -7.74 12.81
N ARG A 62 -15.95 -7.55 14.07
CA ARG A 62 -14.52 -7.62 14.45
C ARG A 62 -13.93 -9.00 14.14
N ALA A 63 -14.66 -10.07 14.48
CA ALA A 63 -14.21 -11.44 14.24
C ALA A 63 -14.10 -11.72 12.73
N GLN A 64 -15.07 -11.26 11.94
CA GLN A 64 -15.04 -11.41 10.49
C GLN A 64 -13.90 -10.63 9.84
N VAL A 65 -13.65 -9.38 10.25
CA VAL A 65 -12.50 -8.60 9.76
C VAL A 65 -11.18 -9.32 10.07
N GLN A 66 -10.99 -9.81 11.29
CA GLN A 66 -9.78 -10.55 11.66
C GLN A 66 -9.61 -11.85 10.87
N ARG A 67 -10.69 -12.60 10.65
CA ARG A 67 -10.69 -13.80 9.79
C ARG A 67 -10.28 -13.43 8.37
N MET A 68 -10.90 -12.41 7.80
CA MET A 68 -10.66 -11.98 6.43
C MET A 68 -9.24 -11.47 6.22
N LEU A 69 -8.65 -10.76 7.19
CA LEU A 69 -7.28 -10.26 7.11
C LEU A 69 -6.23 -11.39 7.16
N LYS A 70 -6.55 -12.55 7.73
CA LYS A 70 -5.66 -13.72 7.76
C LYS A 70 -5.68 -14.51 6.43
N ASP A 71 -6.78 -14.43 5.70
CA ASP A 71 -6.97 -15.11 4.41
C ASP A 71 -6.01 -14.57 3.33
N SER A 72 -5.59 -15.43 2.40
CA SER A 72 -4.68 -15.04 1.31
C SER A 72 -5.27 -13.98 0.38
N LYS A 73 -6.61 -13.90 0.26
CA LYS A 73 -7.30 -12.85 -0.49
C LYS A 73 -7.03 -11.44 0.06
N ALA A 74 -6.66 -11.29 1.33
CA ALA A 74 -6.30 -9.99 1.91
C ALA A 74 -5.06 -9.36 1.26
N GLN A 75 -4.27 -10.12 0.51
CA GLN A 75 -3.18 -9.56 -0.29
C GLN A 75 -3.70 -8.55 -1.33
N ALA A 76 -4.97 -8.63 -1.73
CA ALA A 76 -5.61 -7.61 -2.56
C ALA A 76 -5.69 -6.24 -1.86
N LEU A 77 -6.05 -6.21 -0.58
CA LEU A 77 -6.01 -4.98 0.24
C LEU A 77 -4.60 -4.39 0.24
N VAL A 78 -3.59 -5.21 0.54
CA VAL A 78 -2.19 -4.77 0.60
C VAL A 78 -1.80 -4.09 -0.71
N ARG A 79 -1.91 -4.79 -1.85
CA ARG A 79 -1.51 -4.26 -3.16
C ARG A 79 -2.28 -3.01 -3.57
N ASN A 80 -3.60 -2.99 -3.32
CA ASN A 80 -4.44 -1.88 -3.72
C ASN A 80 -4.23 -0.66 -2.84
N PHE A 81 -4.16 -0.85 -1.52
CA PHE A 81 -4.02 0.22 -0.56
C PHE A 81 -2.62 0.84 -0.64
N THR A 82 -1.54 0.06 -0.54
CA THR A 82 -0.17 0.62 -0.65
C THR A 82 0.10 1.18 -2.04
N GLY A 83 -0.44 0.53 -3.08
CA GLY A 83 -0.30 0.98 -4.46
C GLY A 83 -0.97 2.33 -4.73
N GLN A 84 -2.05 2.68 -4.01
CA GLN A 84 -2.72 3.98 -4.12
C GLN A 84 -2.15 4.99 -3.14
N TRP A 85 -2.07 4.63 -1.85
CA TRP A 85 -1.66 5.52 -0.78
C TRP A 85 -0.19 5.91 -0.87
N LEU A 86 0.71 4.95 -1.06
CA LEU A 86 2.15 5.19 -1.13
C LEU A 86 2.65 5.36 -2.56
N GLN A 87 1.74 5.34 -3.54
CA GLN A 87 2.07 5.32 -4.97
C GLN A 87 3.04 4.18 -5.33
N ALA A 88 3.01 3.07 -4.58
CA ALA A 88 4.04 2.04 -4.67
C ALA A 88 4.15 1.40 -6.07
N ARG A 89 3.07 1.42 -6.86
CA ARG A 89 3.07 0.92 -8.25
C ARG A 89 3.85 1.81 -9.21
N ASP A 90 3.96 3.11 -8.91
CA ASP A 90 4.60 4.09 -9.79
C ASP A 90 6.12 3.90 -9.83
N VAL A 91 6.72 3.19 -8.86
CA VAL A 91 8.16 2.85 -8.88
C VAL A 91 8.53 2.02 -10.12
N GLU A 92 7.61 1.28 -10.71
CA GLU A 92 7.89 0.48 -11.90
C GLU A 92 8.01 1.33 -13.18
N SER A 93 7.38 2.51 -13.20
CA SER A 93 7.30 3.37 -14.39
C SER A 93 7.97 4.74 -14.22
N VAL A 94 8.28 5.16 -12.99
CA VAL A 94 8.87 6.48 -12.74
C VAL A 94 10.19 6.63 -13.50
N PRO A 95 10.35 7.68 -14.33
CA PRO A 95 11.58 7.87 -15.08
C PRO A 95 12.75 8.09 -14.13
N ILE A 96 13.82 7.28 -14.26
CA ILE A 96 15.08 7.45 -13.54
C ILE A 96 16.22 7.39 -14.55
N ASN A 97 16.93 8.49 -14.69
CA ASN A 97 18.17 8.57 -15.43
C ASN A 97 19.31 8.17 -14.51
N ALA A 98 19.60 6.88 -14.43
CA ALA A 98 20.62 6.40 -13.51
C ALA A 98 22.03 6.88 -13.85
N ARG A 99 22.32 7.22 -15.11
CA ARG A 99 23.62 7.85 -15.45
C ARG A 99 23.75 9.23 -14.80
N ALA A 100 22.67 10.01 -14.77
CA ALA A 100 22.65 11.30 -14.11
C ALA A 100 22.70 11.16 -12.57
N VAL A 101 22.06 10.13 -12.01
CA VAL A 101 21.98 9.92 -10.55
C VAL A 101 23.23 9.25 -9.98
N LEU A 102 23.77 8.24 -10.65
CA LEU A 102 24.91 7.43 -10.18
C LEU A 102 26.26 7.87 -10.79
N GLY A 103 26.24 8.77 -11.78
CA GLY A 103 27.46 9.30 -12.41
C GLY A 103 28.35 8.21 -13.02
N GLY A 104 29.66 8.36 -12.86
CA GLY A 104 30.65 7.35 -13.27
C GLY A 104 30.65 6.07 -12.42
N ASN A 105 29.90 6.06 -11.30
CA ASN A 105 29.69 4.89 -10.45
C ASN A 105 28.46 4.08 -10.87
N ALA A 106 27.77 4.44 -11.95
CA ALA A 106 26.76 3.61 -12.59
C ALA A 106 27.44 2.33 -13.11
N ARG A 107 27.67 1.37 -12.22
CA ARG A 107 28.19 0.06 -12.60
C ARG A 107 27.07 -0.63 -13.36
N PRO A 108 27.30 -1.04 -14.62
CA PRO A 108 26.38 -1.96 -15.26
C PRO A 108 26.29 -3.20 -14.38
N ASN A 109 25.09 -3.71 -14.15
CA ASN A 109 24.91 -5.05 -13.61
C ASN A 109 25.61 -6.07 -14.53
N ARG A 110 25.71 -7.33 -14.09
CA ARG A 110 26.40 -8.41 -14.82
C ARG A 110 25.89 -8.63 -16.26
N ASP A 111 24.71 -8.10 -16.58
CA ASP A 111 24.01 -8.13 -17.87
C ASP A 111 24.08 -6.79 -18.66
N GLY A 112 24.86 -5.81 -18.20
CA GLY A 112 25.01 -4.51 -18.86
C GLY A 112 23.88 -3.52 -18.57
N ARG A 113 22.91 -3.86 -17.71
CA ARG A 113 21.76 -3.00 -17.40
C ARG A 113 22.06 -2.10 -16.20
N VAL A 114 21.46 -0.92 -16.26
CA VAL A 114 21.42 0.08 -15.19
C VAL A 114 20.76 -0.50 -13.92
N GLU A 115 21.24 -0.14 -12.72
CA GLU A 115 20.78 -0.63 -11.41
C GLU A 115 19.25 -0.69 -11.23
N PHE A 116 18.49 0.21 -11.86
CA PHE A 116 17.03 0.33 -11.77
C PHE A 116 16.27 -0.35 -12.92
N ASP A 117 16.63 -1.59 -13.27
CA ASP A 117 15.83 -2.38 -14.22
C ASP A 117 14.43 -2.71 -13.66
N GLY A 118 13.55 -3.22 -14.54
CA GLY A 118 12.17 -3.53 -14.17
C GLY A 118 12.02 -4.62 -13.10
N ALA A 119 12.97 -5.55 -13.00
CA ALA A 119 12.95 -6.59 -11.97
C ALA A 119 13.31 -6.00 -10.60
N PHE A 120 14.30 -5.09 -10.56
CA PHE A 120 14.67 -4.38 -9.35
C PHE A 120 13.54 -3.50 -8.83
N ARG A 121 12.87 -2.76 -9.72
CA ARG A 121 11.72 -1.93 -9.35
C ARG A 121 10.56 -2.75 -8.78
N LYS A 122 10.33 -3.96 -9.31
CA LYS A 122 9.36 -4.90 -8.73
C LYS A 122 9.76 -5.34 -7.33
N LEU A 123 11.05 -5.63 -7.09
CA LEU A 123 11.54 -5.94 -5.75
C LEU A 123 11.32 -4.79 -4.77
N MET A 124 11.59 -3.54 -5.19
CA MET A 124 11.32 -2.35 -4.36
C MET A 124 9.82 -2.25 -4.02
N ARG A 125 8.93 -2.42 -4.99
CA ARG A 125 7.48 -2.44 -4.73
C ARG A 125 7.11 -3.54 -3.74
N SER A 126 7.64 -4.75 -3.95
CA SER A 126 7.36 -5.90 -3.09
C SER A 126 7.91 -5.74 -1.67
N GLU A 127 9.05 -5.07 -1.46
CA GLU A 127 9.52 -4.66 -0.13
C GLU A 127 8.42 -3.85 0.59
N THR A 128 7.89 -2.82 -0.07
CA THR A 128 6.85 -1.96 0.51
C THR A 128 5.54 -2.71 0.77
N GLU A 129 5.12 -3.56 -0.16
CA GLU A 129 3.91 -4.38 -0.01
C GLU A 129 4.05 -5.38 1.15
N MET A 130 5.17 -6.11 1.23
CA MET A 130 5.42 -7.09 2.31
C MET A 130 5.59 -6.41 3.67
N TYR A 131 6.20 -5.22 3.70
CA TYR A 131 6.31 -4.41 4.91
C TYR A 131 4.93 -4.07 5.49
N PHE A 132 4.04 -3.54 4.64
CA PHE A 132 2.69 -3.20 5.06
C PHE A 132 1.85 -4.44 5.41
N GLU A 133 2.01 -5.52 4.65
CA GLU A 133 1.36 -6.81 4.96
C GLU A 133 1.78 -7.31 6.36
N HIS A 134 3.06 -7.19 6.71
CA HIS A 134 3.56 -7.58 8.02
C HIS A 134 2.92 -6.75 9.14
N LEU A 135 2.83 -5.43 8.98
CA LEU A 135 2.19 -4.57 9.97
C LEU A 135 0.75 -4.99 10.26
N ILE A 136 -0.03 -5.29 9.21
CA ILE A 136 -1.42 -5.73 9.35
C ILE A 136 -1.50 -7.13 9.97
N ARG A 137 -0.76 -8.10 9.42
CA ARG A 137 -0.87 -9.51 9.83
C ARG A 137 -0.37 -9.75 11.24
N ALA A 138 0.65 -9.01 11.67
CA ALA A 138 1.25 -9.12 12.99
C ALA A 138 0.71 -8.10 14.00
N ASP A 139 -0.34 -7.34 13.65
CA ASP A 139 -0.98 -6.33 14.51
C ASP A 139 0.04 -5.36 15.13
N ARG A 140 0.95 -4.88 14.29
CA ARG A 140 2.07 -4.02 14.70
C ARG A 140 1.61 -2.59 14.93
N SER A 141 2.40 -1.85 15.71
CA SER A 141 2.17 -0.42 15.89
C SER A 141 2.28 0.31 14.55
N ILE A 142 1.32 1.20 14.27
CA ILE A 142 1.36 2.07 13.09
C ILE A 142 2.60 2.99 13.07
N ALA A 143 3.18 3.27 14.26
CA ALA A 143 4.41 4.03 14.38
C ALA A 143 5.59 3.35 13.67
N GLU A 144 5.54 2.03 13.52
CA GLU A 144 6.56 1.26 12.78
C GLU A 144 6.58 1.62 11.28
N LEU A 145 5.55 2.27 10.73
CA LEU A 145 5.67 2.84 9.39
C LEU A 145 6.78 3.88 9.29
N VAL A 146 7.01 4.66 10.35
CA VAL A 146 7.99 5.73 10.36
C VAL A 146 9.34 5.23 10.86
N ASP A 147 9.33 4.43 11.92
CA ASP A 147 10.54 3.99 12.60
C ASP A 147 10.45 2.52 13.02
N SER A 148 11.34 1.69 12.47
CA SER A 148 11.38 0.25 12.75
C SER A 148 12.80 -0.29 12.65
N ASP A 149 13.03 -1.44 13.27
CA ASP A 149 14.31 -2.16 13.27
C ASP A 149 14.32 -3.32 12.26
N TYR A 150 13.42 -3.31 11.26
CA TYR A 150 13.35 -4.35 10.25
C TYR A 150 12.89 -3.82 8.89
N THR A 151 13.16 -4.59 7.84
CA THR A 151 12.55 -4.41 6.50
C THR A 151 12.50 -5.76 5.76
N PHE A 152 12.04 -5.78 4.52
CA PHE A 152 11.95 -6.98 3.68
C PHE A 152 12.97 -6.93 2.55
N LEU A 153 13.97 -7.83 2.58
CA LEU A 153 15.07 -7.83 1.63
C LEU A 153 15.33 -9.22 1.06
N ASN A 154 15.78 -9.24 -0.18
CA ASN A 154 16.51 -10.34 -0.79
C ASN A 154 17.97 -9.90 -1.02
N GLU A 155 18.82 -10.78 -1.54
CA GLU A 155 20.25 -10.49 -1.73
C GLU A 155 20.50 -9.22 -2.56
N ARG A 156 19.69 -9.02 -3.61
CA ARG A 156 19.83 -7.88 -4.52
C ARG A 156 19.49 -6.55 -3.84
N LEU A 157 18.39 -6.47 -3.10
CA LEU A 157 18.04 -5.27 -2.32
C LEU A 157 18.99 -5.05 -1.15
N ALA A 158 19.40 -6.11 -0.46
CA ALA A 158 20.35 -6.02 0.65
C ALA A 158 21.70 -5.47 0.18
N THR A 159 22.21 -5.95 -0.97
CA THR A 159 23.41 -5.40 -1.60
C THR A 159 23.24 -3.93 -1.95
N HIS A 160 22.09 -3.54 -2.52
CA HIS A 160 21.80 -2.14 -2.86
C HIS A 160 21.74 -1.24 -1.62
N TYR A 161 21.17 -1.72 -0.51
CA TYR A 161 21.06 -0.94 0.73
C TYR A 161 22.29 -1.02 1.64
N GLY A 162 23.24 -1.90 1.34
CA GLY A 162 24.44 -2.14 2.16
C GLY A 162 24.16 -2.96 3.42
N VAL A 163 23.16 -3.85 3.41
CA VAL A 163 22.80 -4.72 4.52
C VAL A 163 23.46 -6.10 4.33
N PRO A 164 24.42 -6.50 5.18
CA PRO A 164 25.11 -7.79 5.03
C PRO A 164 24.23 -8.96 5.53
N GLY A 165 24.59 -10.18 5.13
CA GLY A 165 24.01 -11.41 5.69
C GLY A 165 22.70 -11.89 5.06
N VAL A 166 22.27 -11.29 3.94
CA VAL A 166 21.08 -11.73 3.18
C VAL A 166 21.51 -12.36 1.87
N THR A 167 21.07 -13.60 1.61
CA THR A 167 21.42 -14.37 0.41
C THR A 167 20.19 -15.00 -0.23
N GLY A 168 20.20 -15.12 -1.57
CA GLY A 168 19.10 -15.70 -2.36
C GLY A 168 18.05 -14.68 -2.82
N ASP A 169 17.16 -15.16 -3.69
CA ASP A 169 16.24 -14.31 -4.46
C ASP A 169 14.95 -13.94 -3.72
N GLU A 170 14.56 -14.73 -2.71
CA GLU A 170 13.33 -14.51 -1.96
C GLU A 170 13.46 -13.38 -0.93
N LEU A 171 12.50 -12.46 -0.96
CA LEU A 171 12.30 -11.43 0.05
C LEU A 171 11.94 -12.06 1.39
N ARG A 172 12.61 -11.63 2.45
CA ARG A 172 12.34 -12.08 3.82
C ARG A 172 12.45 -10.91 4.79
N LEU A 173 11.83 -11.06 5.96
CA LEU A 173 12.01 -10.12 7.06
C LEU A 173 13.48 -10.16 7.50
N VAL A 174 14.11 -9.00 7.55
CA VAL A 174 15.51 -8.81 7.95
C VAL A 174 15.54 -7.77 9.06
N HIS A 175 16.05 -8.15 10.23
CA HIS A 175 16.34 -7.20 11.29
C HIS A 175 17.57 -6.37 10.94
N LEU A 176 17.45 -5.08 11.14
CA LEU A 176 18.45 -4.09 10.84
C LEU A 176 19.43 -3.93 12.01
N PRO A 177 20.72 -3.67 11.74
CA PRO A 177 21.66 -3.39 12.81
C PRO A 177 21.27 -2.12 13.58
N PRO A 178 21.63 -2.00 14.88
CA PRO A 178 21.37 -0.79 15.66
C PRO A 178 21.90 0.47 14.97
N GLY A 179 21.07 1.51 14.89
CA GLY A 179 21.42 2.77 14.22
C GLY A 179 21.32 2.74 12.68
N SER A 180 20.81 1.66 12.09
CA SER A 180 20.53 1.60 10.66
C SER A 180 19.53 2.67 10.24
N PRO A 181 19.79 3.45 9.17
CA PRO A 181 18.85 4.43 8.65
C PRO A 181 17.81 3.79 7.70
N ARG A 182 17.64 2.46 7.72
CA ARG A 182 16.79 1.69 6.78
C ARG A 182 15.44 1.26 7.36
N GLY A 183 15.13 1.71 8.57
CA GLY A 183 13.84 1.51 9.21
C GLY A 183 12.74 2.34 8.55
N GLY A 184 11.51 1.83 8.60
CA GLY A 184 10.32 2.53 8.12
C GLY A 184 10.21 2.73 6.60
N ILE A 185 9.02 3.11 6.13
CA ILE A 185 8.71 3.22 4.70
C ILE A 185 9.43 4.40 4.03
N LEU A 186 9.75 5.45 4.76
CA LEU A 186 10.36 6.67 4.21
C LEU A 186 11.79 6.46 3.67
N THR A 187 12.41 5.35 4.08
CA THR A 187 13.79 4.99 3.73
C THR A 187 13.85 3.94 2.61
N GLN A 188 12.70 3.36 2.25
CA GLN A 188 12.57 2.36 1.19
C GLN A 188 12.73 2.98 -0.19
N GLY A 189 13.36 2.22 -1.09
CA GLY A 189 13.62 2.65 -2.46
C GLY A 189 12.35 3.09 -3.19
N THR A 190 11.21 2.43 -2.97
CA THR A 190 9.91 2.78 -3.57
C THR A 190 9.56 4.23 -3.31
N ILE A 191 9.54 4.63 -2.03
CA ILE A 191 9.17 5.99 -1.61
C ILE A 191 10.23 6.99 -2.09
N LEU A 192 11.51 6.64 -2.00
CA LEU A 192 12.60 7.50 -2.45
C LEU A 192 12.55 7.77 -3.96
N ALA A 193 12.13 6.79 -4.76
CA ALA A 193 12.02 6.89 -6.20
C ALA A 193 10.78 7.68 -6.65
N VAL A 194 9.60 7.37 -6.12
CA VAL A 194 8.35 8.08 -6.49
C VAL A 194 8.35 9.54 -6.06
N THR A 195 9.10 9.88 -5.00
CA THR A 195 9.28 11.26 -4.52
C THR A 195 10.50 11.98 -5.13
N SER A 196 11.04 11.50 -6.26
CA SER A 196 12.22 12.08 -6.91
C SER A 196 11.90 12.82 -8.23
N ASN A 197 12.94 13.41 -8.83
CA ASN A 197 12.95 13.83 -10.23
C ASN A 197 13.79 12.83 -11.05
N PRO A 198 13.62 12.78 -12.38
CA PRO A 198 14.32 11.79 -13.20
C PRO A 198 15.84 11.78 -13.03
N THR A 199 16.45 12.92 -12.77
CA THR A 199 17.91 13.08 -12.71
C THR A 199 18.45 13.34 -11.31
N ARG A 200 17.59 13.51 -10.29
CA ARG A 200 18.01 13.89 -8.93
C ARG A 200 16.93 13.63 -7.88
N THR A 201 17.34 13.50 -6.63
CA THR A 201 16.43 13.51 -5.48
C THR A 201 15.68 14.85 -5.36
N SER A 202 14.51 14.86 -4.72
CA SER A 202 13.74 16.08 -4.49
C SER A 202 13.24 16.18 -3.05
N PRO A 203 13.91 16.99 -2.20
CA PRO A 203 13.41 17.26 -0.84
C PRO A 203 12.01 17.88 -0.84
N VAL A 204 11.71 18.73 -1.82
CA VAL A 204 10.40 19.40 -1.97
C VAL A 204 9.29 18.39 -2.23
N LYS A 205 9.44 17.51 -3.23
CA LYS A 205 8.43 16.46 -3.49
C LYS A 205 8.29 15.49 -2.32
N ARG A 206 9.39 15.18 -1.65
CA ARG A 206 9.37 14.31 -0.47
C ARG A 206 8.66 14.96 0.72
N GLY A 207 8.87 16.25 0.95
CA GLY A 207 8.14 17.02 1.96
C GLY A 207 6.64 17.07 1.67
N LEU A 208 6.25 17.33 0.43
CA LEU A 208 4.85 17.27 0.00
C LEU A 208 4.24 15.89 0.23
N PHE A 209 4.95 14.81 -0.16
CA PHE A 209 4.50 13.45 0.08
C PHE A 209 4.24 13.16 1.57
N ILE A 210 5.12 13.63 2.46
CA ILE A 210 4.95 13.44 3.91
C ILE A 210 3.71 14.20 4.41
N LEU A 211 3.52 15.45 3.98
CA LEU A 211 2.36 16.25 4.36
C LEU A 211 1.04 15.61 3.91
N ASP A 212 0.99 15.15 2.66
CA ASP A 212 -0.22 14.60 2.05
C ASP A 212 -0.52 13.17 2.55
N ASN A 213 0.48 12.28 2.54
CA ASN A 213 0.25 10.85 2.73
C ASN A 213 0.50 10.38 4.17
N ILE A 214 1.32 11.08 4.95
CA ILE A 214 1.67 10.64 6.32
C ILE A 214 0.97 11.51 7.36
N LEU A 215 1.02 12.83 7.22
CA LEU A 215 0.47 13.76 8.22
C LEU A 215 -1.00 14.10 8.00
N GLY A 216 -1.54 13.88 6.79
CA GLY A 216 -2.92 14.24 6.46
C GLY A 216 -3.17 15.75 6.46
N THR A 217 -2.13 16.55 6.22
CA THR A 217 -2.17 18.01 6.18
C THR A 217 -1.78 18.48 4.78
N PRO A 218 -2.64 18.26 3.76
CA PRO A 218 -2.27 18.58 2.39
C PRO A 218 -2.00 20.07 2.23
N THR A 219 -0.94 20.42 1.51
CA THR A 219 -0.67 21.84 1.23
C THR A 219 -1.80 22.40 0.38
N TYR A 220 -2.31 23.58 0.73
CA TYR A 220 -3.28 24.30 -0.11
C TYR A 220 -2.85 24.26 -1.58
N ASP A 221 -3.76 23.80 -2.44
CA ASP A 221 -3.48 23.57 -3.84
C ASP A 221 -3.03 24.88 -4.53
N LEU A 222 -1.73 25.03 -4.76
CA LEU A 222 -1.19 26.13 -5.57
C LEU A 222 -1.62 26.04 -7.05
N ARG A 223 -2.40 25.02 -7.45
CA ARG A 223 -2.94 24.83 -8.79
C ARG A 223 -4.44 25.10 -8.92
N SER A 224 -5.13 25.50 -7.85
CA SER A 224 -6.54 25.92 -7.94
C SER A 224 -6.62 27.44 -8.21
N PRO A 225 -7.07 27.90 -9.40
CA PRO A 225 -7.23 29.33 -9.69
C PRO A 225 -8.41 29.99 -8.94
N THR A 226 -9.13 29.25 -8.10
CA THR A 226 -10.45 29.65 -7.60
C THR A 226 -10.45 30.37 -6.25
N ASP A 227 -9.31 30.50 -5.57
CA ASP A 227 -9.24 31.17 -4.26
C ASP A 227 -8.47 32.50 -4.30
N ARG A 228 -8.83 33.36 -5.27
CA ARG A 228 -8.59 34.80 -5.16
C ARG A 228 -9.91 35.55 -5.28
N ARG A 229 -10.56 35.76 -4.14
CA ARG A 229 -11.43 36.92 -3.88
C ARG A 229 -11.28 37.37 -2.44
#